data_AF-A0AAD4IG50-F1
#
_entry.id   AF-A0AAD4IG50-F1
#
_cell.length_a   1.000
_cell.length_b   1.000
_cell.length_c   1.000
_cell.angle_alpha   90.00
_cell.angle_beta   90.00
_cell.angle_gamma   90.00
#
_symmetry.space_group_name_H-M   'P 1'
#
loop_
_entity.id
_entity.type
_entity.pdbx_description
1 polymer ?
#
loop_
_entity_poly.entity_id
_entity_poly.type
_entity_poly.pdbx_seq_one_letter_code
_entity_poly.pdbx_strand_id
1 'polypeptide(L)' 'MNPIQEAIAEIESRDPGEQFSYQQIAKKYGVNRVTLMRRHKHETEDYGNAKLSLYDILKRLPNDVCYLQEQ' A
#
# COMPACT_ATOMS: atom_id res chain seq x y z
N MET A 1 -10.77 -18.86 11.35
CA MET A 1 -10.87 -17.42 11.68
C MET A 1 -9.48 -16.83 11.73
N ASN A 2 -9.14 -15.92 10.80
CA ASN A 2 -7.87 -15.21 10.86
C ASN A 2 -8.10 -13.94 11.71
N PRO A 3 -7.47 -13.80 12.89
CA PRO A 3 -7.73 -12.68 13.79
C PRO A 3 -7.37 -11.32 13.15
N ILE A 4 -6.49 -11.32 12.15
CA ILE A 4 -6.18 -10.12 11.37
C ILE A 4 -7.35 -9.74 10.45
N GLN A 5 -8.02 -10.71 9.83
CA GLN A 5 -9.17 -10.43 8.96
C GLN A 5 -10.39 -9.98 9.77
N GLU A 6 -10.60 -10.55 10.96
CA GLU A 6 -11.66 -10.08 11.87
C GLU A 6 -11.41 -8.66 12.35
N ALA A 7 -10.16 -8.32 12.69
CA ALA A 7 -9.79 -6.98 13.07
C ALA A 7 -9.98 -5.96 11.93
N ILE A 8 -9.74 -6.36 10.68
CA ILE A 8 -10.01 -5.53 9.50
C ILE A 8 -11.52 -5.35 9.30
N ALA A 9 -12.29 -6.42 9.38
CA ALA A 9 -13.75 -6.36 9.26
C ALA A 9 -14.40 -5.47 10.33
N GLU A 10 -13.89 -5.47 11.57
CA GLU A 10 -14.35 -4.52 12.59
C GLU A 10 -14.04 -3.07 12.23
N ILE A 11 -12.89 -2.80 11.60
CA ILE A 11 -12.53 -1.45 11.16
C ILE A 11 -13.44 -1.01 10.00
N GLU A 12 -13.66 -1.88 9.01
CA GLU A 12 -14.50 -1.60 7.84
C GLU A 12 -16.00 -1.50 8.16
N SER A 13 -16.44 -2.15 9.25
CA SER A 13 -17.83 -2.08 9.73
C SER A 13 -18.15 -0.78 10.48
N ARG A 14 -17.15 0.02 10.86
CA ARG A 14 -17.35 1.31 11.55
C ARG A 14 -17.75 2.39 10.55
N ASP A 15 -18.52 3.36 11.01
CA ASP A 15 -18.92 4.48 10.15
C ASP A 15 -17.71 5.32 9.72
N PRO A 16 -17.68 5.78 8.45
CA PRO A 16 -16.62 6.64 7.95
C PRO A 16 -16.66 7.99 8.68
N GLY A 17 -15.83 8.12 9.71
CA GLY A 17 -15.79 9.29 10.61
C GLY A 17 -15.73 8.94 12.09
N GLU A 18 -16.04 7.69 12.45
CA GLU A 18 -15.85 7.20 13.82
C GLU A 18 -14.35 7.06 14.13
N GLN A 19 -13.89 7.74 15.18
CA GLN A 19 -12.50 7.62 15.61
C GLN A 19 -12.27 6.27 16.29
N PHE A 20 -11.29 5.53 15.80
CA PHE A 20 -10.86 4.28 16.41
C PHE A 20 -9.34 4.25 16.57
N SER A 21 -8.85 3.49 17.56
CA SER A 21 -7.43 3.27 17.75
C SER A 21 -7.02 1.86 17.32
N TYR A 22 -6.05 1.77 16.41
CA TYR A 22 -5.43 0.51 16.01
C TYR A 22 -4.86 -0.28 17.20
N GLN A 23 -4.44 0.40 18.27
CA GLN A 23 -3.92 -0.26 19.47
C GLN A 23 -5.02 -1.01 20.23
N GLN A 24 -6.21 -0.42 20.32
CA GLN A 24 -7.35 -1.02 21.02
C GLN A 24 -7.85 -2.26 20.28
N ILE A 25 -8.01 -2.15 18.95
CA ILE A 25 -8.44 -3.26 18.09
C ILE A 25 -7.38 -4.37 18.10
N ALA A 26 -6.09 -4.02 17.96
CA ALA A 26 -5.00 -4.99 18.02
C ALA A 26 -4.98 -5.77 19.35
N LYS A 27 -5.18 -5.08 20.49
CA LYS A 27 -5.24 -5.70 21.81
C LYS A 27 -6.45 -6.63 21.96
N LYS A 28 -7.61 -6.24 21.41
CA LYS A 28 -8.85 -7.06 21.44
C LYS A 28 -8.66 -8.39 20.72
N TYR A 29 -8.03 -8.37 19.55
CA TYR A 29 -7.83 -9.57 18.71
C TYR A 29 -6.48 -10.27 18.95
N GLY A 30 -5.63 -9.75 19.84
CA GLY A 30 -4.30 -10.30 20.10
C GLY A 30 -3.35 -10.23 18.91
N VAL A 31 -3.57 -9.30 17.98
CA VAL A 31 -2.76 -9.15 16.75
C VAL A 31 -1.73 -8.04 16.88
N ASN A 32 -0.67 -8.11 16.07
CA ASN A 32 0.32 -7.04 16.03
C ASN A 32 -0.27 -5.79 15.35
N ARG A 33 -0.22 -4.65 16.04
CA ARG A 33 -0.70 -3.34 15.55
C ARG A 33 -0.15 -2.97 14.18
N VAL A 34 1.15 -3.16 13.96
CA VAL A 34 1.83 -2.78 12.69
C VAL A 34 1.33 -3.65 11.55
N THR A 35 1.10 -4.94 11.80
CA THR A 35 0.57 -5.86 10.79
C THR A 35 -0.87 -5.49 10.42
N LEU A 36 -1.70 -5.18 11.43
CA LEU A 36 -3.08 -4.74 11.21
C LEU A 36 -3.14 -3.45 10.38
N MET A 37 -2.34 -2.45 10.74
CA MET A 37 -2.28 -1.17 10.02
C MET A 37 -1.88 -1.36 8.56
N ARG A 38 -0.82 -2.13 8.28
CA ARG A 38 -0.32 -2.35 6.91
C ARG A 38 -1.35 -3.03 6.02
N ARG A 39 -2.05 -4.04 6.56
CA ARG A 39 -3.08 -4.76 5.81
C ARG A 39 -4.34 -3.92 5.60
N HIS A 40 -4.81 -3.22 6.62
CA HIS A 40 -5.96 -2.33 6.49
C HIS A 40 -5.69 -1.19 5.50
N LYS A 41 -4.48 -0.62 5.50
CA LYS A 41 -4.12 0.47 4.57
C LYS A 41 -3.76 0.00 3.14
N HIS A 42 -3.81 -1.31 2.85
CA HIS A 42 -3.34 -1.86 1.57
C HIS A 42 -1.98 -1.27 1.12
N GLU A 43 -1.03 -1.03 2.04
CA GLU A 43 0.26 -0.36 1.73
C GLU A 43 1.22 -1.22 0.86
N THR A 44 0.78 -2.39 0.39
CA THR A 44 1.59 -3.31 -0.43
C THR A 44 1.05 -3.55 -1.85
N GLU A 45 0.22 -2.65 -2.39
CA GLU A 45 -0.25 -2.76 -3.78
C GLU A 45 -0.09 -1.46 -4.58
N ASP A 46 1.11 -0.87 -4.59
CA ASP A 46 1.48 0.03 -5.69
C ASP A 46 2.93 -0.12 -6.19
N TYR A 47 3.48 -1.35 -6.07
CA TYR A 47 4.55 -1.80 -6.97
C TYR A 47 3.98 -2.63 -8.14
N GLY A 48 2.68 -2.52 -8.42
CA GLY A 48 2.00 -3.29 -9.46
C GLY A 48 0.74 -2.65 -10.06
N ASN A 49 0.28 -1.50 -9.58
CA ASN A 49 -0.88 -0.78 -10.12
C ASN A 49 -0.55 0.60 -10.71
N ALA A 50 0.74 0.92 -10.86
CA ALA A 50 1.17 1.85 -11.88
C ALA A 50 0.93 1.20 -13.25
N LYS A 51 -0.29 1.31 -13.75
CA LYS A 51 -0.66 1.17 -15.17
C LYS A 51 -0.06 2.32 -16.00
N LEU A 52 1.17 2.72 -15.69
CA LEU A 52 2.03 3.37 -16.65
C LEU A 52 2.49 2.22 -17.54
N SER A 53 2.01 2.18 -18.78
CA SER A 53 2.60 1.28 -19.76
C SER A 53 4.11 1.44 -19.69
N LEU A 54 4.89 0.36 -19.67
CA LEU A 54 6.36 0.46 -19.78
C LEU A 54 6.75 1.38 -20.96
N TYR A 55 5.88 1.46 -21.97
CA TYR A 55 5.94 2.39 -23.09
C TYR A 55 5.86 3.88 -22.70
N ASP A 56 5.04 4.25 -21.72
CA ASP A 56 4.89 5.63 -21.23
C ASP A 56 6.12 6.10 -20.42
N ILE A 57 6.79 5.17 -19.74
CA ILE A 57 8.03 5.45 -18.99
C ILE A 57 9.20 5.66 -19.97
N LEU A 58 9.31 4.80 -20.99
CA LEU A 58 10.38 4.88 -22.01
C LEU A 58 10.27 6.13 -22.91
N LYS A 59 9.06 6.66 -23.14
CA LYS A 59 8.85 7.89 -23.92
C LYS A 59 9.13 9.19 -23.15
N ARG A 60 9.32 9.12 -21.83
CA ARG A 60 9.54 10.29 -20.97
C ARG A 60 11.02 10.55 -20.67
N LEU A 61 11.91 9.69 -21.15
CA LEU A 61 13.35 9.96 -21.12
C LEU A 61 13.68 11.00 -22.20
N PRO A 62 14.32 12.13 -21.86
CA PRO A 62 14.82 13.04 -22.87
C PRO A 62 15.80 12.29 -23.78
N ASN A 63 15.64 12.44 -25.09
CA ASN A 63 16.48 11.84 -26.14
C ASN A 63 17.95 12.35 -26.13
N ASP A 64 18.42 12.90 -25.02
CA ASP A 64 19.68 13.64 -24.94
C ASP A 64 20.71 12.96 -24.04
N VAL A 65 20.72 11.62 -23.96
CA VAL A 65 21.93 10.92 -23.52
C VAL A 65 22.82 10.76 -24.74
N CYS A 66 23.60 11.81 -24.97
CA CYS A 66 24.83 11.80 -25.74
C CYS A 66 25.60 10.49 -25.50
N TYR A 67 25.73 9.66 -26.54
CA TYR A 67 26.94 8.87 -26.73
C TYR A 67 27.74 9.52 -27.87
N LEU A 68 28.40 10.63 -27.54
CA LEU A 68 29.67 11.02 -28.18
C LEU A 68 30.74 10.56 -27.16
N GLN A 69 31.84 9.89 -27.48
CA GLN A 69 32.55 9.68 -28.73
C GLN A 69 33.59 8.57 -28.46
N GLU A 70 34.14 7.95 -29.51
CA GLU A 70 35.59 7.81 -29.75
C GLU A 70 35.92 6.53 -30.55
N GLN A 71 36.42 6.80 -31.77
CA GLN A 71 37.17 5.96 -32.71
C GLN A 71 36.39 5.08 -33.70
#